data_AF-A0A822XL32-F1
#
_entry.id   AF-A0A822XL32-F1
#
_cell.length_a   1.000
_cell.length_b   1.000
_cell.length_c   1.000
_cell.angle_alpha   90.00
_cell.angle_beta   90.00
_cell.angle_gamma   90.00
#
_symmetry.space_group_name_H-M   'P 1'
#
loop_
_entity.id
_entity.type
_entity.pdbx_description
1 polymer ?
#
loop_
_entity_poly.entity_id
_entity_poly.type
_entity_poly.pdbx_seq_one_letter_code
_entity_poly.pdbx_strand_id
1 'polypeptide(L)'
;MENSKTQKKGVGKGKSKIKKGVTMGDNNRVQVHGIGTVVITTLTGKKFINDVMYVPGLAQNLLSLGQLMKKGYYVVFDNGSCMVHNKNDKKLMFSISMTENKMYLVMFAKLAINAFTAFSEDSMVWHRRYGHLHFCGLHVMHKLNMVVGLPLVKNDGKVCEACVYGK
;
A
#
# COMPACT_ATOMS: atom_id res chain seq x y z
N MET A 1 -35.84 21.46 -16.88
CA MET A 1 -36.68 20.32 -16.46
C MET A 1 -36.31 19.19 -17.41
N GLU A 2 -35.26 18.45 -17.04
CA GLU A 2 -35.36 17.11 -16.43
C GLU A 2 -35.81 16.05 -17.46
N ASN A 3 -35.21 14.88 -17.61
CA ASN A 3 -34.02 14.28 -17.01
C ASN A 3 -33.62 13.05 -17.86
N SER A 4 -32.32 12.89 -18.07
CA SER A 4 -31.54 11.63 -18.00
C SER A 4 -32.13 10.27 -18.49
N LYS A 5 -31.49 9.70 -19.52
CA LYS A 5 -31.25 8.24 -19.61
C LYS A 5 -29.74 7.98 -19.65
N THR A 6 -29.26 7.46 -18.53
CA THR A 6 -27.88 7.10 -18.25
C THR A 6 -27.62 5.66 -18.69
N GLN A 7 -26.87 5.43 -19.77
CA GLN A 7 -26.25 4.13 -20.01
C GLN A 7 -24.87 4.10 -19.33
N LYS A 8 -24.79 3.39 -18.20
CA LYS A 8 -23.54 3.05 -17.54
C LYS A 8 -22.77 2.05 -18.42
N LYS A 9 -21.78 2.52 -19.18
CA LYS A 9 -20.69 1.65 -19.65
C LYS A 9 -19.65 1.58 -18.54
N GLY A 10 -19.56 0.41 -17.91
CA GLY A 10 -18.48 0.08 -17.00
C GLY A 10 -17.15 0.12 -17.74
N VAL A 11 -16.32 1.13 -17.44
CA VAL A 11 -14.92 1.13 -17.85
C VAL A 11 -14.15 0.46 -16.74
N GLY A 12 -13.96 -0.86 -16.88
CA GLY A 12 -12.89 -1.56 -16.19
C GLY A 12 -11.58 -0.90 -16.60
N LYS A 13 -10.97 -0.12 -15.71
CA LYS A 13 -9.63 0.42 -15.92
C LYS A 13 -8.68 -0.77 -16.02
N GLY A 14 -8.34 -1.15 -17.25
CA GLY A 14 -7.26 -2.08 -17.54
C GLY A 14 -6.01 -1.63 -16.81
N LYS A 15 -5.39 -2.53 -16.05
CA LYS A 15 -4.05 -2.32 -15.51
C LYS A 15 -3.13 -2.13 -16.71
N SER A 16 -2.75 -0.88 -16.99
CA SER A 16 -1.74 -0.60 -18.01
C SER A 16 -0.45 -1.30 -17.60
N LYS A 17 0.01 -2.28 -18.41
CA LYS A 17 1.32 -2.89 -18.21
C LYS A 17 2.35 -1.77 -18.29
N ILE A 18 2.97 -1.43 -17.16
CA ILE A 18 4.07 -0.46 -17.11
C ILE A 18 5.23 -1.07 -17.91
N LYS A 19 5.50 -0.55 -19.11
CA LYS A 19 6.66 -0.94 -19.95
C LYS A 19 7.93 -0.18 -19.56
N LYS A 20 8.18 0.06 -18.26
CA LYS A 20 9.41 0.70 -17.79
C LYS A 20 10.41 -0.38 -17.35
N GLY A 21 11.68 -0.17 -17.67
CA GLY A 21 12.79 -0.98 -17.18
C GLY A 21 13.78 -0.09 -16.43
N VAL A 22 14.52 -0.69 -15.50
CA VAL A 22 15.64 -0.05 -14.81
C VAL A 22 16.92 -0.80 -15.15
N THR A 23 18.00 -0.05 -15.35
CA THR A 23 19.34 -0.61 -15.52
C THR A 23 19.97 -0.79 -14.14
N MET A 24 20.47 -1.99 -13.89
CA MET A 24 21.07 -2.41 -12.63
C MET A 24 22.59 -2.14 -12.65
N GLY A 25 23.24 -2.29 -11.49
CA GLY A 25 24.69 -2.05 -11.38
C GLY A 25 25.56 -3.03 -12.19
N ASP A 26 25.01 -4.20 -12.55
CA ASP A 26 25.61 -5.20 -13.43
C ASP A 26 25.28 -4.94 -14.92
N ASN A 27 24.75 -3.76 -15.26
CA ASN A 27 24.26 -3.34 -16.57
C ASN A 27 23.07 -4.14 -17.13
N ASN A 28 22.51 -5.09 -16.38
CA ASN A 28 21.31 -5.79 -16.81
C ASN A 28 20.08 -4.86 -16.70
N ARG A 29 19.14 -5.05 -17.64
CA ARG A 29 17.85 -4.35 -17.60
C ARG A 29 16.78 -5.26 -17.02
N VAL A 30 16.12 -4.78 -15.97
CA VAL A 30 15.05 -5.50 -15.29
C VAL A 30 13.73 -4.74 -15.42
N GLN A 31 12.63 -5.48 -15.49
CA GLN A 31 11.30 -4.92 -15.71
C GLN A 31 10.73 -4.36 -14.40
N VAL A 32 10.16 -3.15 -14.48
CA VAL A 32 9.39 -2.53 -13.40
C VAL A 32 7.96 -3.05 -13.45
N HIS A 33 7.50 -3.69 -12.39
CA HIS A 33 6.14 -4.25 -12.29
C HIS A 33 5.12 -3.25 -11.74
N GLY A 34 5.58 -2.22 -11.04
CA GLY A 34 4.71 -1.22 -10.42
C GLY A 34 5.45 0.07 -10.10
N ILE A 35 4.71 1.16 -9.98
CA ILE A 35 5.22 2.42 -9.45
C ILE A 35 4.25 2.86 -8.35
N GLY A 36 4.78 3.25 -7.20
CA GLY A 36 3.97 3.68 -6.06
C GLY A 36 4.65 4.76 -5.23
N THR A 37 4.02 5.06 -4.09
CA THR A 37 4.54 6.00 -3.10
C THR A 37 4.84 5.25 -1.82
N VAL A 38 6.01 5.50 -1.25
CA VAL A 38 6.41 4.96 0.06
C VAL A 38 6.41 6.08 1.07
N VAL A 39 5.83 5.82 2.25
CA VAL A 39 5.87 6.75 3.38
C VAL A 39 7.02 6.34 4.30
N ILE A 40 7.90 7.28 4.61
CA ILE A 40 8.98 7.10 5.57
C ILE A 40 8.82 8.07 6.73
N THR A 41 9.22 7.64 7.92
CA THR A 41 9.31 8.51 9.10
C THR A 41 10.75 8.99 9.24
N THR A 42 10.93 10.31 9.29
CA THR A 42 12.24 10.98 9.41
C THR A 42 12.29 11.80 10.70
N LEU A 43 13.47 12.36 11.02
CA LEU A 43 13.62 13.29 12.15
C LEU A 43 12.73 14.54 12.02
N THR A 44 12.34 14.87 10.79
CA THR A 44 11.46 16.02 10.46
C THR A 44 9.99 15.62 10.28
N GLY A 45 9.61 14.41 10.69
CA GLY A 45 8.26 13.85 10.54
C GLY A 45 8.10 12.93 9.32
N LYS A 46 6.84 12.64 8.96
CA LYS A 46 6.52 11.75 7.83
C LYS A 46 6.83 12.42 6.50
N LYS A 47 7.40 11.65 5.57
CA LYS A 47 7.74 12.10 4.21
C LYS A 47 7.28 11.07 3.21
N PHE A 48 6.85 11.56 2.05
CA PHE A 48 6.36 10.75 0.94
C PHE A 48 7.42 10.67 -0.14
N ILE A 49 7.88 9.47 -0.43
CA ILE A 49 8.75 9.18 -1.57
C ILE A 49 7.85 8.72 -2.71
N ASN A 50 7.56 9.63 -3.63
CA ASN A 50 6.82 9.33 -4.85
C ASN A 50 7.71 8.68 -5.92
N ASP A 51 7.08 7.98 -6.86
CA ASP A 51 7.70 7.33 -8.02
C ASP A 51 8.67 6.20 -7.66
N VAL A 52 8.36 5.45 -6.60
CA VAL A 52 9.12 4.27 -6.19
C VAL A 52 8.79 3.10 -7.10
N MET A 53 9.80 2.56 -7.76
CA MET A 53 9.66 1.44 -8.69
C MET A 53 9.68 0.10 -7.94
N TYR A 54 8.68 -0.74 -8.18
CA TYR A 54 8.66 -2.13 -7.75
C TYR A 54 9.28 -3.00 -8.83
N VAL A 55 10.40 -3.63 -8.50
CA VAL A 55 11.18 -4.49 -9.39
C VAL A 55 11.32 -5.85 -8.71
N PRO A 56 10.55 -6.86 -9.13
CA PRO A 56 10.71 -8.21 -8.60
C PRO A 56 12.10 -8.73 -8.93
N GLY A 57 12.74 -9.40 -7.98
CA GLY A 57 14.12 -9.89 -8.10
C GLY A 57 15.16 -9.02 -7.39
N LEU A 58 14.81 -7.80 -6.96
CA LEU A 58 15.64 -7.06 -6.01
C LEU A 58 15.44 -7.62 -4.59
N ALA A 59 16.52 -8.12 -4.00
CA ALA A 59 16.50 -8.62 -2.62
C ALA A 59 16.26 -7.50 -1.60
N GLN A 60 16.70 -6.27 -1.91
CA GLN A 60 16.62 -5.12 -1.01
C GLN A 60 16.14 -3.87 -1.76
N ASN A 61 15.52 -2.95 -1.02
CA ASN A 61 15.13 -1.65 -1.55
C ASN A 61 16.37 -0.75 -1.70
N LEU A 62 16.45 -0.01 -2.80
CA LEU A 62 17.53 0.93 -3.07
C LEU A 62 16.99 2.36 -3.11
N LEU A 63 17.64 3.26 -2.38
CA LEU A 63 17.36 4.69 -2.43
C LEU A 63 18.39 5.39 -3.30
N SER A 64 17.95 5.89 -4.46
CA SER A 64 18.85 6.57 -5.40
C SER A 64 19.25 7.96 -4.89
N LEU A 65 20.55 8.17 -4.67
CA LEU A 65 21.10 9.48 -4.31
C LEU A 65 20.84 10.54 -5.39
N GLY A 66 20.97 10.18 -6.66
CA GLY A 66 20.66 11.09 -7.78
C GLY A 66 19.20 11.55 -7.76
N GLN A 67 18.26 10.67 -7.39
CA GLN A 67 16.86 11.04 -7.24
C GLN A 67 16.64 11.97 -6.04
N LEU A 68 17.33 11.73 -4.92
CA LEU A 68 17.30 12.66 -3.77
C LEU A 68 17.83 14.05 -4.18
N MET A 69 18.94 14.11 -4.90
CA MET A 69 19.52 15.37 -5.36
C MET A 69 18.59 16.17 -6.27
N LYS A 70 17.91 15.49 -7.20
CA LYS A 70 16.87 16.08 -8.07
C LYS A 70 15.67 16.60 -7.28
N LYS A 71 15.31 15.96 -6.17
CA LYS A 71 14.20 16.35 -5.29
C LYS A 71 14.57 17.43 -4.25
N GLY A 72 15.73 18.08 -4.40
CA GLY A 72 16.11 19.18 -3.53
C GLY A 72 16.80 18.75 -2.23
N TYR A 73 17.36 17.54 -2.17
CA TYR A 73 18.20 17.11 -1.05
C TYR A 73 19.68 17.20 -1.39
N TYR A 74 20.52 17.37 -0.38
CA TYR A 74 21.96 17.16 -0.49
C TYR A 74 22.42 16.11 0.51
N VAL A 75 23.50 15.43 0.18
CA VAL A 75 24.01 14.29 0.94
C VAL A 75 25.46 14.58 1.31
N VAL A 76 25.78 14.38 2.58
CA VAL A 76 27.13 14.55 3.12
C VAL A 76 27.63 13.18 3.58
N PHE A 77 28.78 12.79 3.06
CA PHE A 77 29.52 11.63 3.55
C PHE A 77 30.68 12.14 4.37
N ASP A 78 30.69 11.85 5.66
CA ASP A 78 31.76 12.29 6.56
C ASP A 78 31.92 11.30 7.72
N ASN A 79 33.17 11.01 8.09
CA ASN A 79 33.55 10.14 9.20
C ASN A 79 32.74 8.83 9.30
N GLY A 80 32.54 8.14 8.17
CA GLY A 80 31.76 6.89 8.12
C GLY A 80 30.24 7.06 8.29
N SER A 81 29.73 8.28 8.18
CA SER A 81 28.29 8.59 8.21
C SER A 81 27.80 9.12 6.86
N CYS A 82 26.55 8.82 6.53
CA CYS A 82 25.81 9.40 5.42
C CYS A 82 24.64 10.22 5.97
N MET A 83 24.70 11.53 5.78
CA MET A 83 23.70 12.49 6.26
C MET A 83 22.95 13.09 5.10
N VAL A 84 21.62 12.99 5.12
CA VAL A 84 20.75 13.56 4.08
C VAL A 84 20.04 14.79 4.62
N HIS A 85 20.22 15.91 3.95
CA HIS A 85 19.66 17.20 4.33
C HIS A 85 18.74 17.75 3.25
N ASN A 86 17.72 18.50 3.67
CA ASN A 86 16.89 19.29 2.77
C ASN A 86 17.64 20.58 2.40
N LYS A 87 17.75 20.88 1.10
CA LYS A 87 18.46 22.09 0.62
C LYS A 87 17.79 23.39 1.07
N ASN A 88 16.46 23.39 1.22
CA ASN A 88 15.71 24.63 1.47
C ASN A 88 15.86 25.12 2.90
N ASP A 89 15.71 24.23 3.88
CA ASP A 89 15.73 24.57 5.31
C ASP A 89 17.01 24.09 6.03
N LYS A 90 17.92 23.42 5.30
CA LYS A 90 19.17 22.80 5.81
C LYS A 90 18.94 21.75 6.90
N LYS A 91 17.71 21.31 7.14
CA LYS A 91 17.39 20.35 8.20
C LYS A 91 17.86 18.95 7.82
N LEU A 92 18.44 18.26 8.79
CA LEU A 92 18.80 16.85 8.69
C LEU A 92 17.53 15.99 8.64
N MET A 93 17.40 15.19 7.60
CA MET A 93 16.29 14.24 7.46
C MET A 93 16.57 12.94 8.22
N PHE A 94 17.72 12.35 7.93
CA PHE A 94 18.23 11.14 8.57
C PHE A 94 19.74 11.05 8.40
N SER A 95 20.37 10.35 9.34
CA SER A 95 21.81 10.05 9.37
C SER A 95 21.97 8.54 9.49
N ILE A 96 22.89 7.97 8.71
CA ILE A 96 23.10 6.53 8.61
C ILE A 96 24.59 6.25 8.79
N SER A 97 24.93 5.45 9.81
CA SER A 97 26.29 4.95 9.98
C SER A 97 26.60 3.87 8.96
N MET A 98 27.83 3.87 8.47
CA MET A 98 28.35 2.85 7.58
C MET A 98 28.49 1.51 8.32
N THR A 99 28.04 0.44 7.68
CA THR A 99 28.23 -0.94 8.15
C THR A 99 29.65 -1.44 7.82
N GLU A 100 30.05 -2.57 8.41
CA GLU A 100 31.36 -3.21 8.13
C GLU A 100 31.58 -3.48 6.63
N ASN A 101 30.51 -3.85 5.92
CA ASN A 101 30.51 -4.08 4.48
C ASN A 101 30.46 -2.79 3.65
N LYS A 102 30.73 -1.62 4.26
CA LYS A 102 30.73 -0.30 3.62
C LYS A 102 29.39 0.10 2.99
N MET A 103 28.28 -0.43 3.52
CA MET A 103 26.92 -0.09 3.09
C MET A 103 26.24 0.85 4.09
N TYR A 104 25.33 1.69 3.60
CA TYR A 104 24.47 2.56 4.41
C TYR A 104 23.05 2.00 4.44
N LEU A 105 22.76 1.20 5.47
CA LEU A 105 21.45 0.56 5.62
C LEU A 105 20.46 1.50 6.29
N VAL A 106 19.36 1.81 5.60
CA VAL A 106 18.31 2.68 6.15
C VAL A 106 17.13 1.83 6.62
N MET A 107 16.86 1.88 7.93
CA MET A 107 15.65 1.29 8.49
C MET A 107 14.63 2.40 8.76
N PHE A 108 13.64 2.52 7.88
CA PHE A 108 12.47 3.32 8.18
C PHE A 108 11.50 2.48 9.01
N ALA A 109 10.98 3.04 10.10
CA ALA A 109 9.92 2.39 10.85
C ALA A 109 8.77 2.06 9.90
N LYS A 110 8.40 0.77 9.80
CA LYS A 110 7.21 0.37 9.05
C LYS A 110 6.04 1.12 9.68
N LEU A 111 5.41 1.98 8.90
CA LEU A 111 4.09 2.44 9.27
C LEU A 111 3.23 1.18 9.34
N ALA A 112 2.55 0.95 10.47
CA ALA A 112 1.44 0.02 10.49
C ALA A 112 0.43 0.59 9.50
N ILE A 113 0.52 0.16 8.24
CA ILE A 113 -0.57 0.31 7.30
C ILE A 113 -1.57 -0.68 7.83
N ASN A 114 -2.40 -0.23 8.78
CA ASN A 114 -3.67 -0.86 9.02
C ASN A 114 -4.33 -0.79 7.65
N ALA A 115 -4.32 -1.90 6.91
CA ALA A 115 -5.24 -2.05 5.80
C ALA A 115 -6.58 -1.62 6.40
N PHE A 116 -7.25 -0.67 5.77
CA PHE A 116 -8.65 -0.41 6.10
C PHE A 116 -9.35 -1.74 5.81
N THR A 117 -9.41 -2.63 6.80
CA THR A 117 -10.43 -3.65 6.82
C THR A 117 -11.69 -2.83 6.73
N ALA A 118 -12.46 -3.00 5.65
CA ALA A 118 -13.80 -2.45 5.57
C ALA A 118 -14.62 -3.21 6.62
N PHE A 119 -14.40 -2.83 7.88
CA PHE A 119 -15.11 -3.28 9.05
C PHE A 119 -16.48 -2.64 8.94
N SER A 120 -17.39 -3.44 8.41
CA SER A 120 -18.81 -3.10 8.40
C SER A 120 -19.44 -3.95 9.48
N GLU A 121 -20.12 -3.33 10.42
CA GLU A 121 -20.98 -4.05 11.36
C GLU A 121 -22.30 -4.49 10.71
N ASP A 122 -22.55 -4.11 9.45
CA ASP A 122 -23.78 -4.48 8.76
C ASP A 122 -23.74 -5.95 8.34
N SER A 123 -24.53 -6.76 9.05
CA SER A 123 -24.78 -8.16 8.76
C SER A 123 -25.10 -8.41 7.28
N MET A 124 -25.81 -7.51 6.60
CA MET A 124 -26.20 -7.67 5.20
C MET A 124 -24.99 -7.63 4.25
N VAL A 125 -23.96 -6.86 4.58
CA VAL A 125 -22.71 -6.82 3.80
C VAL A 125 -21.99 -8.16 3.88
N TRP A 126 -21.92 -8.76 5.06
CA TRP A 126 -21.30 -10.07 5.25
C TRP A 126 -22.09 -11.19 4.60
N HIS A 127 -23.42 -11.16 4.71
CA HIS A 127 -24.32 -12.05 3.97
C HIS A 127 -24.01 -12.06 2.46
N ARG A 128 -23.90 -10.89 1.83
CA ARG A 128 -23.57 -10.80 0.39
C ARG A 128 -22.14 -11.25 0.07
N ARG A 129 -21.16 -10.88 0.90
CA ARG A 129 -19.74 -11.27 0.72
C ARG A 129 -19.52 -12.78 0.77
N TYR A 130 -20.30 -13.48 1.59
CA TYR A 130 -20.27 -14.94 1.71
C TYR A 130 -21.25 -15.65 0.77
N GLY A 131 -21.60 -15.01 -0.35
CA GLY A 131 -22.44 -15.64 -1.38
C GLY A 131 -23.87 -15.89 -0.92
N HIS A 132 -24.45 -14.92 -0.20
CA HIS A 132 -25.81 -15.02 0.33
C HIS A 132 -26.00 -16.10 1.41
N LEU A 133 -24.93 -16.45 2.13
CA LEU A 133 -25.01 -17.37 3.26
C LEU A 133 -25.98 -16.86 4.34
N HIS A 134 -26.81 -17.77 4.85
CA HIS A 134 -27.77 -17.45 5.90
C HIS A 134 -27.08 -16.85 7.15
N PHE A 135 -27.73 -15.88 7.80
CA PHE A 135 -27.17 -15.17 8.97
C PHE A 135 -26.78 -16.11 10.12
N CYS A 136 -27.53 -17.20 10.35
CA CYS A 136 -27.13 -18.21 11.34
C CYS A 136 -25.82 -18.90 10.97
N GLY A 137 -25.56 -19.14 9.68
CA GLY A 137 -24.29 -19.71 9.22
C GLY A 137 -23.11 -18.78 9.49
N LEU A 138 -23.28 -17.48 9.23
CA LEU A 138 -22.30 -16.45 9.58
C LEU A 138 -22.04 -16.40 11.09
N HIS A 139 -23.10 -16.48 11.90
CA HIS A 139 -23.00 -16.51 13.36
C HIS A 139 -22.24 -17.74 13.87
N VAL A 140 -22.48 -18.92 13.28
CA VAL A 140 -21.74 -20.14 13.62
C VAL A 140 -20.27 -20.01 13.25
N MET A 141 -19.94 -19.52 12.06
CA MET A 141 -18.55 -19.32 11.64
C MET A 141 -17.79 -18.36 12.56
N HIS A 142 -18.45 -17.28 13.00
CA HIS A 142 -17.90 -16.37 14.01
C HIS A 142 -17.70 -17.09 15.36
N LYS A 143 -18.73 -17.75 15.89
CA LYS A 143 -18.67 -18.44 17.20
C LYS A 143 -17.62 -19.54 17.25
N LEU A 144 -17.41 -20.25 16.15
CA LEU A 144 -16.43 -21.33 16.06
C LEU A 144 -15.05 -20.86 15.60
N ASN A 145 -14.81 -19.54 15.48
CA ASN A 145 -13.56 -18.95 15.00
C ASN A 145 -13.07 -19.56 13.67
N MET A 146 -13.98 -19.91 12.76
CA MET A 146 -13.65 -20.55 11.48
C MET A 146 -13.14 -19.57 10.42
N VAL A 147 -13.28 -18.27 10.68
CA VAL A 147 -12.90 -17.18 9.76
C VAL A 147 -12.28 -16.03 10.54
N VAL A 148 -11.26 -15.39 9.96
CA VAL A 148 -10.58 -14.24 10.57
C VAL A 148 -11.24 -12.94 10.08
N GLY A 149 -11.59 -12.06 11.02
CA GLY A 149 -12.06 -10.70 10.71
C GLY A 149 -13.56 -10.58 10.38
N LEU A 150 -14.35 -11.64 10.56
CA LEU A 150 -15.81 -11.54 10.57
C LEU A 150 -16.26 -10.96 11.93
N PRO A 151 -17.04 -9.87 11.99
CA PRO A 151 -17.64 -9.37 13.23
C PRO A 151 -18.85 -10.22 13.64
N LEU A 152 -19.35 -10.01 14.86
CA LEU A 152 -20.55 -10.68 15.34
C LEU A 152 -21.77 -10.28 14.48
N VAL A 153 -22.23 -11.20 13.63
CA VAL A 153 -23.37 -10.99 12.75
C VAL A 153 -24.66 -11.21 13.53
N LYS A 154 -25.43 -10.14 13.75
CA LYS A 154 -26.77 -10.21 14.34
C LYS A 154 -27.81 -10.44 13.25
N ASN A 155 -28.85 -11.21 13.57
CA ASN A 155 -30.01 -11.33 12.72
C ASN A 155 -31.00 -10.21 13.05
N ASP A 156 -30.86 -9.09 12.36
CA ASP A 156 -31.69 -7.90 12.59
C ASP A 156 -33.08 -8.00 11.92
N GLY A 157 -33.48 -9.18 11.45
CA GLY A 157 -34.72 -9.38 10.69
C GLY A 157 -34.70 -8.79 9.27
N LYS A 158 -33.53 -8.31 8.81
CA LYS A 158 -33.35 -7.77 7.46
C LYS A 158 -33.52 -8.87 6.42
N VAL A 159 -34.43 -8.67 5.47
CA VAL A 159 -34.66 -9.59 4.35
C VAL A 159 -33.77 -9.21 3.17
N CYS A 160 -33.14 -10.21 2.54
CA CYS A 160 -32.41 -10.02 1.30
C CYS A 160 -33.33 -10.35 0.11
N GLU A 161 -33.69 -9.34 -0.68
CA GLU A 161 -34.54 -9.51 -1.88
C GLU A 161 -34.03 -10.60 -2.82
N ALA A 162 -32.72 -10.60 -3.14
CA ALA A 162 -32.10 -11.60 -3.99
C ALA A 162 -32.23 -13.04 -3.45
N CYS A 163 -32.24 -13.23 -2.12
CA CYS A 163 -32.47 -14.56 -1.53
C CYS A 163 -33.93 -14.98 -1.59
N VAL A 164 -34.85 -14.02 -1.56
CA VAL A 164 -36.29 -14.29 -1.68
C VAL A 164 -36.63 -14.71 -3.12
N TYR A 165 -36.09 -14.00 -4.11
CA TYR A 165 -36.30 -14.33 -5.53
C TYR A 165 -35.48 -15.52 -6.03
N GLY A 166 -34.47 -15.96 -5.27
CA GLY A 166 -33.61 -17.10 -5.60
C GLY A 166 -34.02 -18.43 -4.98
N LYS A 167 -35.13 -18.46 -4.23
CA LYS A 167 -35.80 -19.69 -3.76
C LYS A 167 -36.85 -20.11 -4.78
#